data_AF-A0A1J4UPH0-F1
#
_entry.id   AF-A0A1J4UPH0-F1
#
_cell.length_a   1.000
_cell.length_b   1.000
_cell.length_c   1.000
_cell.angle_alpha   90.00
_cell.angle_beta   90.00
_cell.angle_gamma   90.00
#
_symmetry.space_group_name_H-M   'P 1'
#
loop_
_entity.id
_entity.type
_entity.pdbx_description
1 polymer ?
#
loop_
_entity_poly.entity_id
_entity_poly.type
_entity_poly.pdbx_seq_one_letter_code
_entity_poly.pdbx_strand_id
1 'polypeptide(L)' 'MKCQRCGNEAHVVEPCHYCERIICRNCVKSTRTVAKTIRRAICKDCWTKMPERKKFKSEQDPAKVKKPFVERTRRY' A
#
# COMPACT_ATOMS: atom_id res chain seq x y z
N MET A 1 15.34 11.32 -10.02
CA MET A 1 14.91 10.01 -10.60
C MET A 1 13.69 10.23 -11.49
N LYS A 2 13.54 9.46 -12.58
CA LYS A 2 12.47 9.68 -13.57
C LYS A 2 11.19 8.89 -13.22
N CYS A 3 10.03 9.53 -13.29
CA CYS A 3 8.75 8.84 -13.12
C CYS A 3 8.40 8.05 -14.38
N GLN A 4 8.12 6.75 -14.24
CA GLN A 4 7.74 5.87 -15.35
C GLN A 4 6.33 6.11 -15.90
N ARG A 5 5.55 7.00 -15.25
CA ARG A 5 4.19 7.33 -15.69
C ARG A 5 4.13 8.65 -16.46
N CYS A 6 4.62 9.73 -15.87
CA CYS A 6 4.58 11.05 -16.51
C CYS A 6 5.89 11.42 -17.21
N GLY A 7 6.97 10.66 -17.03
CA GLY A 7 8.28 10.98 -17.62
C GLY A 7 9.01 12.13 -16.93
N ASN A 8 8.39 12.83 -15.98
CA ASN A 8 9.04 13.94 -15.28
C ASN A 8 10.09 13.44 -14.28
N GLU A 9 11.11 14.25 -14.10
CA GLU A 9 12.09 14.06 -13.04
C GLU A 9 11.52 14.51 -11.70
N ALA A 10 11.74 13.69 -10.67
CA ALA A 10 11.32 13.96 -9.31
C ALA A 10 12.44 13.63 -8.31
N HIS A 11 12.50 14.41 -7.24
CA HIS A 11 13.42 14.18 -6.12
C HIS A 11 13.02 12.93 -5.32
N VAL A 12 11.72 12.72 -5.14
CA VAL A 12 11.16 11.58 -4.40
C VAL A 12 10.26 10.77 -5.30
N VAL A 13 10.60 9.50 -5.47
CA VAL A 13 9.83 8.50 -6.19
C VAL A 13 9.54 7.32 -5.27
N GLU A 14 8.36 6.72 -5.41
CA GLU A 14 7.96 5.52 -4.67
C GLU A 14 7.38 4.49 -5.65
N PRO A 15 7.54 3.18 -5.42
CA PRO A 15 6.97 2.16 -6.27
C PRO A 15 5.46 2.02 -6.04
N CYS A 16 4.69 1.82 -7.11
CA CYS A 16 3.29 1.42 -7.01
C CYS A 16 3.18 -0.02 -6.54
N HIS A 17 2.35 -0.31 -5.55
CA HIS A 17 2.22 -1.67 -5.02
C HIS A 17 1.56 -2.68 -5.98
N TYR A 18 0.86 -2.22 -7.03
CA TYR A 18 0.12 -3.09 -7.95
C TYR A 18 0.80 -3.26 -9.30
N CYS A 19 1.30 -2.18 -9.88
CA CYS A 19 1.97 -2.22 -11.19
C CYS A 19 3.50 -2.13 -11.09
N GLU A 20 4.04 -1.99 -9.88
CA GLU A 20 5.48 -1.96 -9.56
C GLU A 20 6.28 -0.84 -10.25
N ARG A 21 5.60 0.03 -10.99
CA ARG A 21 6.22 1.18 -11.65
C ARG A 21 6.69 2.21 -10.62
N ILE A 22 7.85 2.79 -10.89
CA ILE A 22 8.41 3.89 -10.10
C ILE A 22 7.64 5.17 -10.46
N ILE A 23 6.91 5.72 -9.49
CA ILE A 23 6.05 6.89 -9.67
C ILE A 23 6.45 8.05 -8.78
N CYS A 24 6.28 9.28 -9.27
CA CYS A 24 6.42 10.47 -8.45
C CYS A 24 5.18 10.69 -7.58
N ARG A 25 5.30 11.51 -6.53
CA ARG A 25 4.20 11.87 -5.62
C ARG A 25 2.96 12.43 -6.35
N ASN A 26 3.15 13.11 -7.48
CA ASN A 26 2.03 13.65 -8.28
C ASN A 26 1.24 12.55 -9.02
N CYS A 27 1.89 11.44 -9.35
CA CYS A 27 1.28 10.29 -10.03
C CYS A 27 0.67 9.28 -9.05
N VAL A 28 0.98 9.40 -7.77
CA VAL A 28 0.32 8.68 -6.68
C VAL A 28 -1.10 9.22 -6.51
N LYS A 29 -2.08 8.32 -6.39
CA LYS A 29 -3.47 8.71 -6.13
C LYS A 29 -3.77 8.74 -4.64
N SER A 30 -3.32 7.72 -3.95
CA SER A 30 -3.50 7.55 -2.51
C SER A 30 -2.37 6.70 -1.95
N THR A 31 -2.09 6.93 -0.68
CA THR A 31 -1.15 6.13 0.08
C THR A 31 -1.83 5.59 1.33
N ARG A 32 -1.46 4.39 1.74
CA ARG A 32 -1.90 3.78 2.98
C ARG A 32 -0.73 3.20 3.74
N THR A 33 -0.81 3.25 5.06
CA THR A 33 0.19 2.69 5.96
C THR A 33 -0.37 1.39 6.51
N VAL A 34 0.15 0.24 6.06
CA VAL A 34 -0.36 -1.10 6.44
C VAL A 34 0.30 -1.61 7.72
N ALA A 35 1.48 -1.10 8.07
CA ALA A 35 2.15 -1.36 9.34
C ALA A 35 2.91 -0.10 9.77
N LYS A 36 3.48 -0.08 10.99
CA LYS A 36 4.23 1.09 11.51
C LYS A 36 5.30 1.61 10.54
N THR A 37 5.86 0.74 9.71
CA THR A 37 6.94 1.06 8.77
C THR A 37 6.57 0.88 7.29
N ILE A 38 5.44 0.23 6.97
CA ILE A 38 5.11 -0.16 5.60
C ILE A 38 4.09 0.80 5.00
N ARG A 39 4.57 1.68 4.12
CA ARG A 39 3.75 2.57 3.29
C ARG A 39 3.53 1.94 1.91
N ARG A 40 2.27 1.76 1.53
CA ARG A 40 1.85 1.31 0.20
C ARG A 40 1.26 2.46 -0.58
N ALA A 41 1.78 2.70 -1.77
CA ALA A 41 1.26 3.69 -2.70
C ALA A 41 0.54 3.01 -3.87
N ILE A 42 -0.55 3.62 -4.35
CA ILE A 42 -1.24 3.22 -5.57
C ILE A 42 -1.24 4.39 -6.56
N CYS A 43 -0.89 4.10 -7.83
CA CYS A 43 -0.87 5.10 -8.89
C CYS A 43 -2.29 5.42 -9.39
N LYS A 44 -2.50 6.56 -10.07
CA LYS A 44 -3.85 6.89 -10.59
C LYS A 44 -4.34 5.95 -11.70
N ASP A 45 -3.47 5.23 -12.40
CA ASP A 45 -3.89 4.24 -13.42
C ASP A 45 -4.44 2.97 -12.75
N CYS A 46 -3.74 2.47 -11.73
CA CYS A 46 -4.22 1.36 -10.90
C CYS A 46 -5.51 1.70 -10.17
N TRP A 47 -5.71 2.99 -9.85
CA TRP A 47 -6.94 3.44 -9.20
C TRP A 47 -8.19 3.34 -10.10
N THR A 48 -8.06 3.47 -11.42
CA THR A 48 -9.21 3.33 -12.33
C THR A 48 -9.63 1.87 -12.49
N LYS A 49 -8.71 0.92 -12.28
CA LYS A 49 -9.01 -0.51 -12.24
C LYS A 49 -9.74 -0.87 -10.94
N MET A 50 -11.04 -1.12 -11.07
CA MET A 50 -11.91 -1.56 -9.97
C MET A 50 -11.36 -2.72 -9.11
N PRO A 51 -10.73 -3.79 -9.64
CA PRO A 51 -10.20 -4.86 -8.80
C PRO A 51 -9.05 -4.39 -7.89
N GLU A 52 -8.12 -3.60 -8.43
CA GLU A 52 -6.96 -3.08 -7.69
C GLU A 52 -7.41 -2.05 -6.65
N ARG A 53 -8.36 -1.18 -7.00
CA ARG A 53 -8.97 -0.22 -6.07
C ARG A 53 -9.68 -0.90 -4.91
N LYS A 54 -10.43 -1.98 -5.18
CA LYS A 54 -11.09 -2.78 -4.12
C LYS A 54 -10.05 -3.38 -3.19
N LYS A 55 -9.00 -4.02 -3.72
CA LYS A 55 -7.88 -4.59 -2.96
C LYS A 55 -7.21 -3.54 -2.07
N PHE A 56 -6.89 -2.36 -2.60
CA PHE A 56 -6.25 -1.28 -1.84
C PHE A 56 -7.11 -0.76 -0.69
N LYS A 57 -8.43 -0.74 -0.89
CA LYS A 57 -9.39 -0.35 0.15
C LYS A 57 -9.62 -1.44 1.19
N SER A 58 -9.60 -2.71 0.78
CA SER A 58 -9.87 -3.87 1.65
C SER A 58 -8.67 -4.31 2.47
N GLU A 59 -7.45 -4.01 2.02
CA GLU A 59 -6.22 -4.16 2.82
C GLU A 59 -6.30 -3.16 3.99
N GLN A 60 -6.96 -3.59 5.06
CA GLN A 60 -7.08 -2.87 6.32
C GLN A 60 -6.25 -3.57 7.39
N ASP A 61 -5.35 -2.77 7.95
CA ASP A 61 -4.97 -2.74 9.37
C ASP A 61 -4.36 -4.01 9.99
N PRO A 62 -3.13 -3.92 10.55
CA PRO A 62 -2.50 -5.02 11.27
C PRO A 62 -3.27 -5.37 12.56
N ALA A 63 -4.25 -4.54 12.97
CA ALA A 63 -5.17 -4.81 14.07
C ALA A 63 -6.20 -5.92 13.77
N LYS A 64 -6.39 -6.32 12.50
CA LYS A 64 -7.28 -7.44 12.11
C LYS A 64 -6.57 -8.78 11.89
N VAL A 65 -5.24 -8.84 12.08
CA VAL A 65 -4.57 -10.14 12.23
C VAL A 65 -5.04 -10.70 13.58
N LYS A 66 -5.95 -11.67 13.54
CA LYS A 66 -6.37 -12.45 14.70
C LYS A 66 -5.10 -12.88 15.43
N LYS A 67 -4.80 -12.26 16.59
CA LYS A 67 -3.82 -12.84 17.50
C LYS A 67 -4.26 -14.29 17.72
N PRO A 68 -3.41 -15.30 17.51
CA PRO A 68 -3.78 -16.66 17.86
C PRO A 68 -4.22 -16.62 19.32
N PHE A 69 -5.38 -17.22 19.58
CA PHE A 69 -5.92 -17.37 20.92
C PHE A 69 -4.88 -18.13 21.75
N VAL A 70 -4.09 -17.40 22.55
CA VAL A 70 -3.12 -18.02 23.46
C VAL A 70 -3.95 -18.62 24.58
N GLU A 71 -4.09 -19.95 24.52
CA GLU A 71 -4.78 -20.76 25.51
C GLU A 71 -4.06 -20.58 26.85
N ARG A 72 -4.64 -19.74 27.73
CA ARG A 72 -4.18 -19.58 29.10
C ARG A 72 -4.40 -20.90 29.82
N THR A 73 -3.35 -21.70 29.92
CA THR A 73 -3.31 -22.81 30.88
C THR A 73 -3.51 -22.23 32.27
N ARG A 74 -4.68 -22.50 32.86
CA ARG A 74 -4.94 -22.31 34.30
C ARG A 74 -3.94 -23.19 35.05
N ARG A 75 -2.90 -22.58 35.61
CA ARG A 75 -2.12 -23.22 36.68
C ARG A 75 -2.94 -23.05 37.96
N TYR A 76 -3.44 -24.17 38.45
CA TYR A 76 -3.94 -24.33 39.82
C TYR A 76 -2.78 -24.24 40.81
#